data_AF-A0AAQ2ZZ15-F1
#
_entry.id   AF-A0AAQ2ZZ15-F1
#
_cell.length_a   1.000
_cell.length_b   1.000
_cell.length_c   1.000
_cell.angle_alpha   90.00
_cell.angle_beta   90.00
_cell.angle_gamma   90.00
#
_symmetry.space_group_name_H-M   'P 1'
#
loop_
_entity.id
_entity.type
_entity.pdbx_description
1 polymer ?
#
loop_
_entity_poly.entity_id
_entity_poly.type
_entity_poly.pdbx_seq_one_letter_code
_entity_poly.pdbx_strand_id
1 'polypeptide(L)' 'MNERYQNLKAKECQALLSPQGRQIFAQRKIDVEPVFGQIKACLGYKRCNLRGKRQVRIDMGLVLMANNLLKHSEMK' A
#
# COMPACT_ATOMS: atom_id res chain seq x y z
N MET A 1 25.77 -18.28 7.68
CA MET A 1 24.59 -17.95 6.86
C MET A 1 23.38 -17.90 7.79
N ASN A 2 22.52 -16.88 7.72
CA ASN A 2 21.35 -16.80 8.61
C ASN A 2 20.21 -17.70 8.10
N GLU A 3 20.09 -18.92 8.62
CA GLU A 3 19.15 -19.95 8.16
C GLU A 3 17.68 -19.53 8.30
N ARG A 4 17.33 -18.88 9.41
CA ARG A 4 15.96 -18.39 9.66
C ARG A 4 15.52 -17.40 8.57
N TYR A 5 16.41 -16.51 8.16
CA TYR A 5 16.13 -15.55 7.10
C TYR A 5 15.88 -16.24 5.75
N GLN A 6 16.67 -17.26 5.42
CA GLN A 6 16.47 -18.01 4.17
C GLN A 6 15.13 -18.74 4.15
N ASN A 7 14.73 -19.34 5.29
CA ASN A 7 13.44 -20.01 5.42
C ASN A 7 12.25 -19.04 5.24
N LEU A 8 12.33 -17.84 5.83
CA LEU A 8 11.30 -16.81 5.63
C LEU A 8 11.23 -16.36 4.18
N LYS A 9 12.38 -16.15 3.54
CA LYS A 9 12.44 -15.74 2.13
C LYS A 9 11.83 -16.80 1.21
N ALA A 10 12.13 -18.08 1.44
CA ALA A 10 11.56 -19.18 0.67
C ALA A 10 10.03 -19.24 0.81
N LYS A 11 9.52 -19.07 2.03
CA LYS A 11 8.07 -19.05 2.33
C LYS A 11 7.35 -17.91 1.59
N GLU A 12 7.88 -16.69 1.65
CA GLU A 12 7.30 -15.54 0.97
C GLU A 12 7.37 -15.68 -0.56
N CYS A 13 8.51 -16.15 -1.10
CA CYS A 13 8.64 -16.43 -2.53
C CYS A 13 7.58 -17.44 -3.01
N GLN A 14 7.36 -18.52 -2.26
CA GLN A 14 6.36 -19.53 -2.61
C GLN A 14 4.95 -18.93 -2.60
N ALA A 15 4.61 -18.10 -1.61
CA ALA A 15 3.32 -17.42 -1.54
C ALA A 15 3.10 -16.47 -2.72
N LEU A 16 4.12 -15.67 -3.08
CA LEU A 16 4.05 -14.70 -4.19
C LEU A 16 3.98 -15.37 -5.57
N LEU A 17 4.72 -16.47 -5.77
CA LEU A 17 4.79 -17.18 -7.06
C LEU A 17 3.62 -18.14 -7.27
N SER A 18 2.85 -18.44 -6.22
CA SER A 18 1.61 -19.20 -6.34
C SER A 18 0.66 -18.54 -7.36
N PRO A 19 -0.20 -19.31 -8.06
CA PRO A 19 -1.18 -18.74 -9.00
C PRO A 19 -2.10 -17.70 -8.34
N GLN A 20 -2.51 -17.97 -7.10
CA GLN A 20 -3.33 -17.07 -6.28
C GLN A 20 -2.58 -15.78 -5.94
N GLY A 21 -1.31 -15.89 -5.50
CA GLY A 21 -0.46 -14.74 -5.19
C GLY A 21 -0.23 -13.84 -6.40
N ARG A 22 -0.01 -14.43 -7.58
CA ARG A 22 0.11 -13.71 -8.85
C ARG A 22 -1.17 -12.96 -9.22
N GLN A 23 -2.34 -13.58 -9.04
CA GLN A 23 -3.62 -12.95 -9.32
C GLN A 23 -3.85 -11.74 -8.40
N ILE A 24 -3.62 -11.89 -7.09
CA ILE A 24 -3.75 -10.79 -6.13
C ILE A 24 -2.78 -9.66 -6.46
N PHE A 25 -1.54 -9.99 -6.84
CA PHE A 25 -0.54 -8.98 -7.22
C PHE A 25 -0.95 -8.22 -8.48
N ALA A 26 -1.50 -8.91 -9.48
CA ALA A 26 -2.03 -8.28 -10.68
C ALA A 26 -3.18 -7.32 -10.35
N GLN A 27 -4.11 -7.72 -9.47
CA GLN A 27 -5.21 -6.86 -9.03
C GLN A 27 -4.71 -5.60 -8.31
N ARG A 28 -3.68 -5.72 -7.45
CA ARG A 28 -3.10 -4.59 -6.73
C ARG A 28 -2.51 -3.52 -7.64
N LYS A 29 -1.95 -3.89 -8.79
CA LYS A 29 -1.43 -2.92 -9.78
C LYS A 29 -2.52 -2.01 -10.33
N ILE A 30 -3.73 -2.53 -10.44
CA ILE A 30 -4.87 -1.80 -11.01
C ILE A 30 -5.57 -0.98 -9.92
N ASP A 31 -5.75 -1.56 -8.73
CA ASP A 31 -6.58 -0.93 -7.70
C ASP A 31 -5.74 -0.08 -6.74
N VAL A 32 -4.69 -0.66 -6.19
CA VAL A 32 -4.01 -0.16 -4.99
C VAL A 32 -2.85 0.76 -5.35
N GLU A 33 -2.03 0.38 -6.32
CA GLU A 33 -0.87 1.18 -6.75
C GLU A 33 -1.25 2.58 -7.26
N PRO A 34 -2.33 2.77 -8.06
CA PRO A 34 -2.71 4.10 -8.53
C PRO A 34 -3.14 5.03 -7.41
N VAL A 35 -3.84 4.51 -6.39
CA VAL A 35 -4.25 5.30 -5.21
C VAL A 35 -3.01 5.83 -4.47
N PHE A 36 -2.00 4.98 -4.25
CA PHE A 36 -0.75 5.43 -3.65
C PHE A 36 0.04 6.42 -4.53
N GLY A 37 -0.05 6.27 -5.85
CA GLY A 37 0.51 7.23 -6.80
C GLY A 37 -0.15 8.61 -6.67
N GLN A 38 -1.49 8.64 -6.66
CA GLN A 38 -2.28 9.86 -6.48
C GLN A 38 -2.00 10.54 -5.15
N ILE A 39 -1.95 9.78 -4.05
CA ILE A 39 -1.60 10.32 -2.73
C ILE A 39 -0.23 11.01 -2.75
N LYS A 40 0.77 10.40 -3.41
CA LYS A 40 2.12 10.98 -3.48
C LYS A 40 2.20 12.20 -4.41
N ALA A 41 1.49 12.17 -5.54
CA ALA A 41 1.55 13.20 -6.57
C ALA A 41 0.64 14.39 -6.25
N CYS A 42 -0.62 14.12 -5.88
CA CYS A 42 -1.66 15.12 -5.63
C CYS A 42 -1.61 15.67 -4.20
N LEU A 43 -1.47 14.80 -3.18
CA LEU A 43 -1.45 15.23 -1.77
C LEU A 43 -0.02 15.51 -1.26
N GLY A 44 1.02 15.18 -2.05
CA GLY A 44 2.42 15.35 -1.63
C GLY A 44 2.84 14.46 -0.45
N TYR A 45 2.01 13.50 -0.04
CA TYR A 45 2.22 12.71 1.17
C TYR A 45 3.25 11.60 0.91
N LYS A 46 4.52 11.89 1.25
CA LYS A 46 5.67 10.98 1.05
C LYS A 46 6.16 10.32 2.33
N ARG A 47 5.87 10.91 3.49
CA ARG A 47 6.29 10.43 4.82
C ARG A 47 5.15 10.62 5.80
N CYS A 48 5.01 9.70 6.75
CA CYS A 48 4.08 9.87 7.86
C CYS A 48 4.61 10.97 8.78
N ASN A 49 3.72 11.83 9.25
CA ASN A 49 4.07 12.92 10.16
C ASN A 49 4.16 12.42 11.61
N LEU A 50 3.34 11.41 11.93
CA LEU A 50 3.27 10.83 13.27
C LEU A 50 4.09 9.55 13.39
N ARG A 51 4.47 9.18 14.62
CA ARG A 51 5.25 7.97 14.93
C ARG A 51 4.49 7.06 15.87
N GLY A 52 4.57 5.76 15.61
CA GLY A 52 3.89 4.73 16.40
C GLY A 52 2.61 4.21 15.72
N LYS A 53 2.36 2.90 15.89
CA LYS A 53 1.35 2.15 15.11
C LYS A 53 -0.03 2.79 15.10
N ARG A 54 -0.51 3.24 16.27
CA ARG A 54 -1.85 3.86 16.40
C ARG A 54 -1.93 5.19 15.65
N GLN A 55 -0.94 6.04 15.80
CA GLN A 55 -0.95 7.37 15.21
C GLN A 55 -0.76 7.31 13.69
N VAL A 56 0.16 6.47 13.20
CA VAL A 56 0.35 6.24 11.76
C VAL A 56 -0.92 5.71 11.10
N ARG A 57 -1.69 4.86 11.80
CA ARG A 57 -2.98 4.38 11.29
C ARG A 57 -4.00 5.51 11.10
N ILE A 58 -4.03 6.47 12.03
CA ILE A 58 -4.91 7.64 11.93
C ILE A 58 -4.46 8.55 10.79
N ASP A 59 -3.16 8.86 10.72
CA ASP A 59 -2.55 9.69 9.67
C ASP A 59 -2.89 9.14 8.27
N MET A 60 -2.66 7.83 8.07
CA MET A 60 -2.97 7.15 6.81
C MET A 60 -4.48 7.18 6.49
N GLY A 61 -5.34 7.02 7.50
CA GLY A 61 -6.79 7.09 7.32
C GLY A 61 -7.25 8.47 6.83
N LEU A 62 -6.69 9.55 7.40
CA LEU A 62 -6.98 10.92 6.97
C LEU A 62 -6.55 11.17 5.52
N VAL A 63 -5.36 10.71 5.15
CA VAL A 63 -4.84 10.83 3.78
C VAL A 63 -5.72 10.11 2.76
N LEU A 64 -6.19 8.91 3.10
CA LEU A 64 -7.10 8.15 2.24
C LEU A 64 -8.47 8.84 2.10
N MET A 65 -9.02 9.37 3.19
CA MET A 65 -10.27 10.14 3.13
C MET A 65 -10.11 11.39 2.25
N ALA A 66 -9.01 12.14 2.41
CA ALA A 66 -8.72 13.29 1.57
C ALA A 66 -8.61 12.90 0.08
N ASN A 67 -7.93 11.81 -0.25
CA ASN A 67 -7.83 11.31 -1.63
C ASN A 67 -9.19 10.95 -2.21
N ASN A 68 -10.06 10.30 -1.42
CA ASN A 68 -11.42 9.97 -1.87
C ASN A 68 -12.26 11.21 -2.11
N LEU A 69 -12.18 12.23 -1.24
CA LEU A 69 -12.90 13.49 -1.41
C LEU A 69 -12.46 14.23 -2.67
N LEU A 70 -11.16 14.32 -2.94
CA LEU A 70 -10.64 14.89 -4.19
C LEU A 70 -11.18 14.14 -5.41
N LYS A 71 -11.19 12.80 -5.36
CA LYS A 71 -11.74 12.01 -6.46
C LYS A 71 -13.24 12.27 -6.67
N HIS A 72 -14.01 12.49 -5.60
CA HIS A 72 -15.44 12.82 -5.70
C HIS A 72 -15.71 14.25 -6.18
N SER A 73 -14.82 15.22 -5.91
CA SER A 73 -14.99 16.59 -6.38
C SER A 73 -14.68 16.75 -7.87
N GLU A 74 -13.68 16.04 -8.38
CA GLU A 74 -13.29 16.05 -9.80
C GLU A 74 -14.24 15.27 -10.72
N MET A 75 -15.13 14.46 -10.13
CA MET A 75 -16.14 13.65 -10.83
C MET A 75 -17.49 14.38 -10.98
N LYS A 76 -17.58 15.65 -10.57
CA LYS A 76 -18.71 16.54 -10.87
C LYS A 76 -18.45 17.31 -12.15
#